data_AF-A0AAU5H593-F1
#
_entry.id   AF-A0AAU5H593-F1
#
_cell.length_a   1.000
_cell.length_b   1.000
_cell.length_c   1.000
_cell.angle_alpha   90.00
_cell.angle_beta   90.00
_cell.angle_gamma   90.00
#
_symmetry.space_group_name_H-M   'P 1'
#
loop_
_entity.id
_entity.type
_entity.pdbx_description
1 polymer ?
#
loop_
_entity_poly.entity_id
_entity_poly.type
_entity_poly.pdbx_seq_one_letter_code
_entity_poly.pdbx_strand_id
1 'polypeptide(L)'
;MRTPTSLLSAFRPQVQERLYDFYEELRNADDLFWDRRVGAWVATGHAVVSSAAGDPGLSSVRYPDIEAVPEELRPLARVLSRQMLYSDAPDHPRLRALISKALTARSVATLRTRISEAVDRIITHAAPAGRMDIVADLARPLPLTIICDLLDVPEEDRPALAAWSEPVAEAIGNSRLDADRNREASQSMADMLAYFRELLTRRDTPPSPNSLRALVTTQAGNTDQDLDELLANCALLLIAGHETTTHFIGNATLALLRHPEAADELRARPELIPAAVEELLRYDAPVQLMLRRARHDLDLAGRTIAEGQTVLLVCGAANRDPAVFPDPHVLDFERPGGRHMSFGHGPHFCLGAALARLEGAIVLEALLTRLPGLRLDGAEPPQWQRSLNFRGLTRLDVAFTPPSDDHEDSGARAGHAGMTCPARTGS
;
A
#
# COMPACT_ATOMS: atom_id res chain seq x y z
N MET A 1 3.46 1.64 37.75
CA MET A 1 3.33 1.64 36.29
C MET A 1 2.32 2.72 35.91
N ARG A 2 2.66 3.61 34.97
CA ARG A 2 1.69 4.57 34.41
C ARG A 2 0.68 3.79 33.57
N THR A 3 -0.61 4.10 33.65
CA THR A 3 -1.61 3.54 32.74
C THR A 3 -1.24 3.96 31.31
N PRO A 4 -1.10 3.03 30.35
CA PRO A 4 -0.76 3.36 28.98
C PRO A 4 -1.79 4.31 28.37
N THR A 5 -1.33 5.27 27.57
CA THR A 5 -2.22 6.09 26.75
C THR A 5 -2.99 5.19 25.79
N SER A 6 -4.26 5.50 25.52
CA SER A 6 -5.04 4.68 24.60
C SER A 6 -4.55 4.80 23.17
N LEU A 7 -4.49 3.69 22.44
CA LEU A 7 -4.14 3.60 21.02
C LEU A 7 -5.03 4.51 20.15
N LEU A 8 -6.26 4.79 20.59
CA LEU A 8 -7.16 5.73 19.90
C LEU A 8 -6.62 7.14 19.76
N SER A 9 -5.60 7.51 20.55
CA SER A 9 -4.93 8.80 20.41
C SER A 9 -4.23 8.93 19.07
N ALA A 10 -3.82 7.82 18.44
CA ALA A 10 -3.24 7.82 17.09
C ALA A 10 -4.21 8.35 16.01
N PHE A 11 -5.53 8.36 16.22
CA PHE A 11 -6.46 8.99 15.28
C PHE A 11 -6.33 10.52 15.21
N ARG A 12 -5.73 11.16 16.22
CA ARG A 12 -5.65 12.63 16.28
C ARG A 12 -4.64 13.12 15.24
N PRO A 13 -4.96 14.15 14.43
CA PRO A 13 -4.03 14.70 13.44
C PRO A 13 -2.66 15.06 14.04
N GLN A 14 -2.64 15.63 15.25
CA GLN A 14 -1.41 16.02 15.93
C GLN A 14 -0.53 14.83 16.35
N VAL A 15 -1.12 13.64 16.49
CA VAL A 15 -0.38 12.41 16.81
C VAL A 15 0.13 11.74 15.54
N GLN A 16 -0.55 11.88 14.40
CA GLN A 16 -0.10 11.29 13.13
C GLN A 16 1.26 11.82 12.68
N GLU A 17 1.58 13.09 12.92
CA GLU A 17 2.91 13.64 12.59
C GLU A 17 4.04 13.05 13.43
N ARG A 18 3.74 12.65 14.67
CA ARG A 18 4.68 12.11 15.67
C ARG A 18 4.32 10.69 16.08
N LEU A 19 3.76 9.91 15.14
CA LEU A 19 3.16 8.61 15.44
C LEU A 19 4.16 7.64 16.08
N TYR A 20 5.41 7.68 15.65
CA TYR A 20 6.46 6.79 16.15
C TYR A 20 6.96 7.17 17.55
N ASP A 21 6.95 8.45 17.91
CA ASP A 21 7.18 8.90 19.29
C ASP A 21 6.05 8.37 20.19
N PHE A 22 4.81 8.46 19.72
CA PHE A 22 3.65 7.93 20.44
C PHE A 22 3.73 6.40 20.63
N TYR A 23 4.15 5.66 19.61
CA TYR A 23 4.37 4.21 19.76
C TYR A 23 5.51 3.86 20.71
N GLU A 24 6.57 4.67 20.74
CA GLU A 24 7.63 4.52 21.72
C GLU A 24 7.09 4.73 23.14
N GLU A 25 6.26 5.75 23.37
CA GLU A 25 5.59 5.96 24.66
C GLU A 25 4.74 4.76 25.08
N LEU A 26 3.99 4.15 24.15
CA LEU A 26 3.19 2.95 24.43
C LEU A 26 4.07 1.76 24.80
N ARG A 27 5.09 1.47 23.98
CA ARG A 27 5.99 0.33 24.18
C ARG A 27 6.82 0.45 25.46
N ASN A 28 7.24 1.67 25.82
CA ASN A 28 7.93 1.93 27.08
C ASN A 28 7.05 1.70 28.32
N ALA A 29 5.72 1.62 28.17
CA ALA A 29 4.82 1.29 29.27
C ALA A 29 4.72 -0.23 29.48
N ASP A 30 4.51 -1.00 28.41
CA ASP A 30 4.52 -2.47 28.37
C ASP A 30 4.52 -2.93 26.89
N ASP A 31 5.10 -4.09 26.58
CA ASP A 31 5.06 -4.67 25.24
C ASP A 31 3.69 -5.24 24.87
N LEU A 32 2.88 -5.56 25.90
CA LEU A 32 1.52 -6.08 25.78
C LEU A 32 0.64 -5.58 26.93
N PHE A 33 -0.36 -4.77 26.62
CA PHE A 33 -1.26 -4.19 27.62
C PHE A 33 -2.73 -4.19 27.19
N TRP A 34 -3.64 -4.16 28.17
CA TRP A 34 -5.07 -4.02 27.92
C TRP A 34 -5.46 -2.54 27.80
N ASP A 35 -5.89 -2.11 26.61
CA ASP A 35 -6.46 -0.78 26.39
C ASP A 35 -7.97 -0.81 26.65
N ARG A 36 -8.40 -0.25 27.79
CA ARG A 36 -9.81 -0.21 28.19
C ARG A 36 -10.73 0.59 27.26
N ARG A 37 -10.21 1.59 26.54
CA ARG A 37 -11.02 2.43 25.63
C ARG A 37 -11.22 1.76 24.28
N VAL A 38 -10.23 0.97 23.87
CA VAL A 38 -10.35 0.11 22.69
C VAL A 38 -11.13 -1.15 23.01
N GLY A 39 -10.99 -1.68 24.22
CA GLY A 39 -11.56 -2.98 24.62
C GLY A 39 -10.76 -4.15 24.04
N ALA A 40 -9.44 -4.00 23.89
CA ALA A 40 -8.56 -5.00 23.30
C ALA A 40 -7.17 -5.00 23.96
N TRP A 41 -6.46 -6.11 23.82
CA TRP A 41 -5.03 -6.17 24.06
C TRP A 41 -4.29 -5.45 22.93
N VAL A 42 -3.25 -4.70 23.28
CA VAL A 42 -2.41 -3.96 22.33
C VAL A 42 -0.99 -4.49 22.50
N ALA A 43 -0.45 -5.06 21.42
CA ALA A 43 0.92 -5.56 21.35
C ALA A 43 1.79 -4.59 20.55
N THR A 44 2.86 -4.08 21.15
CA THR A 44 3.77 -3.09 20.53
C THR A 44 5.20 -3.61 20.38
N GLY A 45 5.62 -4.54 21.23
CA GLY A 45 6.94 -5.18 21.14
C GLY A 45 7.04 -6.14 19.97
N HIS A 46 8.18 -6.16 19.28
CA HIS A 46 8.39 -6.95 18.06
C HIS A 46 8.21 -8.44 18.30
N ALA A 47 8.79 -8.97 19.39
CA ALA A 47 8.70 -10.39 19.73
C ALA A 47 7.24 -10.84 19.94
N VAL A 48 6.45 -10.03 20.67
CA VAL A 48 5.03 -10.31 20.94
C VAL A 48 4.23 -10.26 19.64
N VAL A 49 4.42 -9.21 18.84
CA VAL A 49 3.73 -9.02 17.55
C VAL A 49 4.05 -10.14 16.57
N SER A 50 5.33 -10.53 16.43
CA SER A 50 5.75 -11.57 15.51
C SER A 50 5.24 -12.95 15.94
N SER A 51 5.30 -13.27 17.24
CA SER A 51 4.76 -14.52 17.80
C SER A 51 3.24 -14.60 17.58
N ALA A 52 2.51 -13.56 17.97
CA ALA A 52 1.06 -13.51 17.87
C ALA A 52 0.56 -13.58 16.41
N ALA A 53 1.30 -13.03 15.46
CA ALA A 53 0.91 -13.05 14.05
C ALA A 53 0.87 -14.46 13.45
N GLY A 54 1.70 -15.39 13.96
CA GLY A 54 1.79 -16.78 13.51
C GLY A 54 1.18 -17.82 14.45
N ASP A 55 0.61 -17.39 15.58
CA ASP A 55 0.07 -18.29 16.60
C ASP A 55 -1.28 -18.92 16.15
N PRO A 56 -1.42 -20.26 16.10
CA PRO A 56 -2.68 -20.91 15.71
C PRO A 56 -3.84 -20.70 16.70
N GLY A 57 -3.55 -20.35 17.96
CA GLY A 57 -4.54 -19.97 18.98
C GLY A 57 -5.17 -18.60 18.73
N LEU A 58 -4.59 -17.82 17.82
CA LEU A 58 -5.05 -16.49 17.42
C LEU A 58 -5.64 -16.52 16.00
N SER A 59 -6.95 -16.35 15.92
CA SER A 59 -7.73 -16.33 14.67
C SER A 59 -7.62 -14.99 13.93
N SER A 60 -7.63 -15.04 12.59
CA SER A 60 -7.76 -13.88 11.71
C SER A 60 -9.22 -13.47 11.43
N VAL A 61 -10.21 -14.22 11.93
CA VAL A 61 -11.63 -13.94 11.71
C VAL A 61 -12.01 -12.61 12.37
N ARG A 62 -12.35 -11.63 11.52
CA ARG A 62 -12.71 -10.27 11.96
C ARG A 62 -14.15 -10.18 12.49
N TYR A 63 -15.09 -10.87 11.85
CA TYR A 63 -16.52 -10.83 12.19
C TYR A 63 -17.05 -12.24 12.49
N PRO A 64 -16.82 -12.77 13.71
CA PRO A 64 -17.31 -14.09 14.09
C PRO A 64 -18.83 -14.15 14.25
N ASP A 65 -19.45 -13.00 14.55
CA ASP A 65 -20.90 -12.83 14.61
C ASP A 65 -21.27 -11.60 13.76
N ILE A 66 -21.84 -11.85 12.58
CA ILE A 66 -22.30 -10.80 11.66
C ILE A 66 -23.48 -10.03 12.24
N GLU A 67 -24.32 -10.66 13.05
CA GLU A 67 -25.51 -10.00 13.60
C GLU A 67 -25.14 -9.02 14.71
N ALA A 68 -23.98 -9.18 15.34
CA ALA A 68 -23.39 -8.22 16.27
C ALA A 68 -22.76 -7.00 15.59
N VAL A 69 -22.61 -6.99 14.26
CA VAL A 69 -22.10 -5.85 13.48
C VAL A 69 -23.22 -4.81 13.30
N PRO A 70 -22.93 -3.49 13.34
CA PRO A 70 -23.91 -2.45 13.01
C PRO A 70 -24.59 -2.71 11.66
N GLU A 71 -25.91 -2.50 11.57
CA GLU A 71 -26.75 -2.86 10.42
C GLU A 71 -26.15 -2.34 9.09
N GLU A 72 -25.72 -1.09 9.08
CA GLU A 72 -25.16 -0.42 7.89
C GLU A 72 -23.86 -1.06 7.37
N LEU A 73 -23.13 -1.74 8.25
CA LEU A 73 -21.85 -2.38 7.96
C LEU A 73 -21.99 -3.90 7.72
N ARG A 74 -23.13 -4.51 8.06
CA ARG A 74 -23.38 -5.94 7.84
C ARG A 74 -23.18 -6.39 6.40
N PRO A 75 -23.62 -5.65 5.35
CA PRO A 75 -23.38 -6.05 3.98
C PRO A 75 -21.88 -6.17 3.66
N LEU A 76 -21.09 -5.16 4.03
CA LEU A 76 -19.64 -5.22 3.90
C LEU A 76 -19.05 -6.37 4.72
N ALA A 77 -19.45 -6.53 5.98
CA ALA A 77 -18.93 -7.59 6.86
C ALA A 77 -19.16 -9.00 6.29
N ARG A 78 -20.30 -9.27 5.66
CA ARG A 78 -20.61 -10.56 4.98
C ARG A 78 -19.67 -10.83 3.80
N VAL A 79 -19.27 -9.79 3.08
CA VAL A 79 -18.29 -9.92 1.99
C VAL A 79 -16.90 -10.17 2.56
N LEU A 80 -16.49 -9.36 3.54
CA LEU A 80 -15.18 -9.49 4.18
C LEU A 80 -15.01 -10.88 4.84
N SER A 81 -16.04 -11.46 5.44
CA SER A 81 -15.96 -12.82 6.04
C SER A 81 -15.66 -13.93 5.02
N ARG A 82 -15.83 -13.69 3.72
CA ARG A 82 -15.52 -14.62 2.63
C ARG A 82 -14.10 -14.43 2.05
N GLN A 83 -13.37 -13.42 2.52
CA GLN A 83 -12.03 -13.11 2.04
C GLN A 83 -10.97 -13.89 2.80
N MET A 84 -9.96 -14.41 2.11
CA MET A 84 -8.86 -15.14 2.75
C MET A 84 -8.14 -14.34 3.85
N LEU A 85 -8.17 -13.00 3.77
CA LEU A 85 -7.58 -12.12 4.79
C LEU A 85 -8.22 -12.34 6.17
N TYR A 86 -9.50 -12.70 6.21
CA TYR A 86 -10.30 -12.86 7.43
C TYR A 86 -10.77 -14.30 7.65
N SER A 87 -10.08 -15.26 7.04
CA SER A 87 -10.36 -16.69 7.20
C SER A 87 -9.19 -17.37 7.88
N ASP A 88 -9.44 -18.53 8.49
CA ASP A 88 -8.41 -19.41 9.01
C ASP A 88 -8.38 -20.74 8.24
N ALA A 89 -7.57 -21.71 8.67
CA ALA A 89 -7.63 -23.06 8.12
C ALA A 89 -9.02 -23.70 8.40
N PRO A 90 -9.59 -24.46 7.44
CA PRO A 90 -8.99 -24.90 6.17
C PRO A 90 -9.19 -23.93 4.98
N ASP A 91 -10.02 -22.89 5.10
CA ASP A 91 -10.39 -22.02 3.97
C ASP A 91 -9.24 -21.12 3.52
N HIS A 92 -8.52 -20.51 4.45
CA HIS A 92 -7.39 -19.63 4.14
C HIS A 92 -6.34 -20.28 3.22
N PRO A 93 -5.74 -21.46 3.53
CA PRO A 93 -4.74 -22.05 2.65
C PRO A 93 -5.33 -22.48 1.29
N ARG A 94 -6.60 -22.91 1.22
CA ARG A 94 -7.29 -23.24 -0.04
C ARG A 94 -7.41 -22.01 -0.95
N LEU A 95 -7.95 -20.91 -0.41
CA LEU A 95 -8.12 -19.65 -1.14
C LEU A 95 -6.78 -19.03 -1.54
N ARG A 96 -5.83 -19.01 -0.62
CA ARG A 96 -4.48 -18.51 -0.88
C ARG A 96 -3.81 -19.29 -2.00
N ALA A 97 -3.93 -20.62 -2.01
CA ALA A 97 -3.34 -21.47 -3.05
C ALA A 97 -3.94 -21.21 -4.43
N LEU A 98 -5.24 -20.88 -4.51
CA LEU A 98 -5.89 -20.51 -5.76
C LEU A 98 -5.28 -19.22 -6.34
N ILE A 99 -5.22 -18.18 -5.52
CA ILE A 99 -4.78 -16.84 -5.94
C ILE A 99 -3.27 -16.79 -6.21
N SER A 100 -2.47 -17.53 -5.44
CA SER A 100 -1.01 -17.57 -5.59
C SER A 100 -0.56 -18.01 -6.99
N LYS A 101 -1.41 -18.78 -7.71
CA LYS A 101 -1.16 -19.18 -9.10
C LYS A 101 -1.16 -18.01 -10.09
N ALA A 102 -1.77 -16.88 -9.74
CA ALA A 102 -1.77 -15.67 -10.58
C ALA A 102 -0.46 -14.87 -10.44
N LEU A 103 0.19 -14.99 -9.27
CA LEU A 103 1.35 -14.20 -8.86
C LEU A 103 2.67 -14.99 -8.98
N THR A 104 2.79 -15.81 -10.02
CA THR A 104 4.02 -16.60 -10.26
C THR A 104 5.21 -15.72 -10.61
N ALA A 105 6.44 -16.26 -10.48
CA ALA A 105 7.66 -15.57 -10.90
C ALA A 105 7.64 -15.13 -12.39
N ARG A 106 6.96 -15.88 -13.26
CA ARG A 106 6.76 -15.49 -14.66
C ARG A 106 5.87 -14.25 -14.77
N SER A 107 4.78 -14.20 -14.01
CA SER A 107 3.93 -13.01 -13.91
C SER A 107 4.75 -11.81 -13.45
N VAL A 108 5.62 -11.98 -12.44
CA VAL A 108 6.48 -10.91 -11.90
C VAL A 108 7.44 -10.33 -12.94
N ALA A 109 8.03 -11.15 -13.82
CA ALA A 109 8.91 -10.64 -14.88
C ALA A 109 8.16 -9.74 -15.90
N THR A 110 6.96 -10.16 -16.32
CA THR A 110 6.08 -9.34 -17.17
C THR A 110 5.66 -8.06 -16.45
N LEU A 111 5.37 -8.15 -15.15
CA LEU A 111 5.01 -7.00 -14.33
C LEU A 111 6.14 -5.98 -14.25
N ARG A 112 7.42 -6.39 -14.19
CA ARG A 112 8.55 -5.45 -14.20
C ARG A 112 8.48 -4.51 -15.41
N THR A 113 8.32 -5.06 -16.61
CA THR A 113 8.21 -4.24 -17.83
C THR A 113 7.02 -3.30 -17.75
N ARG A 114 5.85 -3.79 -17.32
CA ARG A 114 4.64 -2.96 -17.20
C ARG A 114 4.76 -1.84 -16.18
N ILE A 115 5.36 -2.12 -15.02
CA ILE A 115 5.61 -1.14 -13.96
C ILE A 115 6.57 -0.07 -14.49
N SER A 116 7.69 -0.47 -15.11
CA SER A 116 8.63 0.48 -15.71
C SER A 116 7.96 1.36 -16.76
N GLU A 117 7.19 0.79 -17.68
CA GLU A 117 6.44 1.56 -18.70
C GLU A 117 5.44 2.54 -18.06
N ALA A 118 4.73 2.15 -17.00
CA ALA A 118 3.78 3.00 -16.30
C ALA A 118 4.48 4.16 -15.58
N VAL A 119 5.55 3.87 -14.85
CA VAL A 119 6.41 4.87 -14.20
C VAL A 119 7.00 5.83 -15.23
N ASP A 120 7.46 5.30 -16.36
CA ASP A 120 8.02 6.10 -17.46
C ASP A 120 7.01 7.10 -18.01
N ARG A 121 5.77 6.66 -18.26
CA ARG A 121 4.70 7.55 -18.74
C ARG A 121 4.38 8.64 -17.72
N ILE A 122 4.22 8.27 -16.45
CA ILE A 122 3.89 9.22 -15.36
C ILE A 122 4.99 10.28 -15.23
N ILE A 123 6.25 9.85 -15.11
CA ILE A 123 7.38 10.78 -14.95
C ILE A 123 7.56 11.65 -16.19
N THR A 124 7.43 11.10 -17.39
CA THR A 124 7.55 11.88 -18.64
C THR A 124 6.47 12.95 -18.75
N HIS A 125 5.26 12.66 -18.28
CA HIS A 125 4.17 13.62 -18.27
C HIS A 125 4.40 14.76 -17.25
N ALA A 126 4.92 14.43 -16.06
CA ALA A 126 5.16 15.40 -14.99
C ALA A 126 6.44 16.24 -15.19
N ALA A 127 7.46 15.69 -15.86
CA ALA A 127 8.79 16.29 -15.98
C ALA A 127 8.79 17.75 -16.48
N PRO A 128 8.03 18.15 -17.53
CA PRO A 128 8.02 19.53 -18.02
C PRO A 128 7.47 20.55 -17.02
N ALA A 129 6.58 20.12 -16.10
CA ALA A 129 5.97 21.02 -15.12
C ALA A 129 6.93 21.39 -13.98
N GLY A 130 8.00 20.61 -13.74
CA GLY A 130 8.93 20.80 -12.62
C GLY A 130 8.32 20.58 -11.24
N ARG A 131 7.09 20.06 -11.17
CA ARG A 131 6.33 19.82 -9.93
C ARG A 131 5.30 18.72 -10.13
N MET A 132 4.96 18.00 -9.06
CA MET A 132 3.86 17.02 -9.04
C MET A 132 3.38 16.75 -7.60
N ASP A 133 2.15 16.26 -7.45
CA ASP A 133 1.72 15.59 -6.22
C ASP A 133 2.08 14.11 -6.33
N ILE A 134 3.06 13.66 -5.54
CA ILE A 134 3.51 12.25 -5.55
C ILE A 134 2.32 11.31 -5.34
N VAL A 135 1.35 11.67 -4.51
CA VAL A 135 0.23 10.79 -4.18
C VAL A 135 -0.72 10.67 -5.36
N ALA A 136 -1.24 11.79 -5.85
CA ALA A 136 -2.24 11.82 -6.92
C ALA A 136 -1.66 11.43 -8.29
N ASP A 137 -0.45 11.89 -8.60
CA ASP A 137 0.11 11.77 -9.95
C ASP A 137 0.91 10.46 -10.14
N LEU A 138 1.41 9.84 -9.07
CA LEU A 138 2.25 8.64 -9.14
C LEU A 138 1.78 7.48 -8.25
N ALA A 139 1.69 7.69 -6.93
CA ALA A 139 1.53 6.63 -5.95
C ALA A 139 0.15 5.96 -6.00
N ARG A 140 -0.92 6.70 -6.31
CA ARG A 140 -2.27 6.14 -6.54
C ARG A 140 -2.40 5.46 -7.91
N PRO A 141 -2.10 6.13 -9.04
CA PRO A 141 -2.38 5.56 -10.35
C PRO A 141 -1.53 4.33 -10.69
N LEU A 142 -0.28 4.27 -10.22
CA LEU A 142 0.63 3.16 -10.56
C LEU A 142 0.12 1.81 -10.01
N PRO A 143 -0.02 1.59 -8.69
CA PRO A 143 -0.43 0.29 -8.17
C PRO A 143 -1.82 -0.13 -8.64
N LEU A 144 -2.74 0.85 -8.80
CA LEU A 144 -4.07 0.62 -9.35
C LEU A 144 -4.00 0.07 -10.78
N THR A 145 -3.17 0.68 -11.64
CA THR A 145 -2.95 0.22 -13.02
C THR A 145 -2.46 -1.21 -13.03
N ILE A 146 -1.49 -1.54 -12.17
CA ILE A 146 -0.86 -2.86 -12.13
C ILE A 146 -1.82 -3.95 -11.65
N ILE A 147 -2.60 -3.69 -10.60
CA ILE A 147 -3.58 -4.68 -10.13
C ILE A 147 -4.75 -4.84 -11.10
N CYS A 148 -5.16 -3.76 -11.77
CA CYS A 148 -6.16 -3.81 -12.84
C CYS A 148 -5.68 -4.64 -14.04
N ASP A 149 -4.41 -4.50 -14.45
CA ASP A 149 -3.82 -5.34 -15.49
C ASP A 149 -3.84 -6.83 -15.10
N LEU A 150 -3.52 -7.15 -13.84
CA LEU A 150 -3.56 -8.53 -13.34
C LEU A 150 -4.98 -9.13 -13.34
N LEU A 151 -6.00 -8.29 -13.13
CA LEU A 151 -7.40 -8.63 -13.12
C LEU A 151 -8.07 -8.57 -14.51
N ASP A 152 -7.32 -8.24 -15.58
CA ASP A 152 -7.86 -7.94 -16.91
C ASP A 152 -8.97 -6.86 -16.89
N VAL A 153 -8.80 -5.83 -16.05
CA VAL A 153 -9.72 -4.68 -15.98
C VAL A 153 -9.37 -3.70 -17.12
N PRO A 154 -10.33 -3.39 -18.02
CA PRO A 154 -10.18 -2.39 -19.07
C PRO A 154 -9.81 -1.01 -18.51
N GLU A 155 -9.09 -0.20 -19.29
CA GLU A 155 -8.59 1.11 -18.84
C GLU A 155 -9.74 2.08 -18.51
N GLU A 156 -10.80 2.03 -19.29
CA GLU A 156 -12.02 2.84 -19.13
C GLU A 156 -12.77 2.58 -17.81
N ASP A 157 -12.59 1.40 -17.21
CA ASP A 157 -13.31 0.99 -16.00
C ASP A 157 -12.53 1.33 -14.71
N ARG A 158 -11.22 1.62 -14.82
CA ARG A 158 -10.34 1.85 -13.66
C ARG A 158 -10.77 3.02 -12.77
N PRO A 159 -11.26 4.16 -13.29
CA PRO A 159 -11.73 5.24 -12.45
C PRO A 159 -12.88 4.84 -11.51
N ALA A 160 -13.79 3.96 -11.97
CA ALA A 160 -14.87 3.46 -11.14
C ALA A 160 -14.34 2.55 -10.02
N LEU A 161 -13.41 1.65 -10.34
CA LEU A 161 -12.76 0.79 -9.34
C LEU A 161 -11.99 1.59 -8.28
N ALA A 162 -11.30 2.67 -8.68
CA ALA A 162 -10.64 3.58 -7.75
C ALA A 162 -11.66 4.23 -6.79
N ALA A 163 -12.74 4.79 -7.34
CA ALA A 163 -13.78 5.46 -6.57
C ALA A 163 -14.49 4.52 -5.58
N TRP A 164 -14.72 3.26 -5.95
CA TRP A 164 -15.30 2.27 -5.05
C TRP A 164 -14.32 1.75 -3.99
N SER A 165 -13.01 1.83 -4.23
CA SER A 165 -12.01 1.29 -3.30
C SER A 165 -11.80 2.18 -2.08
N GLU A 166 -11.86 3.50 -2.24
CA GLU A 166 -11.58 4.46 -1.17
C GLU A 166 -12.55 4.35 0.03
N PRO A 167 -13.90 4.36 -0.14
CA PRO A 167 -14.82 4.19 0.98
C PRO A 167 -14.65 2.83 1.69
N VAL A 168 -14.36 1.78 0.93
CA VAL A 168 -14.13 0.43 1.50
C VAL A 168 -12.84 0.39 2.31
N ALA A 169 -11.74 0.95 1.78
CA ALA A 169 -10.46 1.04 2.48
C ALA A 169 -10.61 1.83 3.78
N GLU A 170 -11.40 2.90 3.75
CA GLU A 170 -11.70 3.73 4.92
C GLU A 170 -12.49 2.95 5.98
N ALA A 171 -13.52 2.19 5.59
CA ALA A 171 -14.27 1.29 6.47
C ALA A 171 -13.41 0.18 7.07
N ILE A 172 -12.49 -0.40 6.30
CA ILE A 172 -11.54 -1.40 6.81
C ILE A 172 -10.55 -0.76 7.79
N GLY A 173 -10.12 0.47 7.50
CA GLY A 173 -9.09 1.21 8.23
C GLY A 173 -9.56 1.86 9.53
N ASN A 174 -10.86 2.11 9.65
CA ASN A 174 -11.45 2.84 10.75
C ASN A 174 -12.77 2.20 11.22
N SER A 175 -12.73 1.53 12.36
CA SER A 175 -13.90 0.86 12.97
C SER A 175 -14.90 1.81 13.65
N ARG A 176 -14.73 3.14 13.50
CA ARG A 176 -15.56 4.18 14.13
C ARG A 176 -16.16 5.16 13.13
N LEU A 177 -16.42 4.70 11.91
CA LEU A 177 -17.18 5.46 10.92
C LEU A 177 -18.63 5.66 11.37
N ASP A 178 -19.20 6.80 10.97
CA ASP A 178 -20.62 7.05 11.11
C ASP A 178 -21.44 6.13 10.19
N ALA A 179 -22.76 6.13 10.39
CA ALA A 179 -23.67 5.26 9.66
C ALA A 179 -23.68 5.54 8.14
N ASP A 180 -23.51 6.79 7.73
CA ASP A 180 -23.51 7.18 6.31
C ASP A 180 -22.29 6.63 5.59
N ARG A 181 -21.10 6.76 6.19
CA ARG A 181 -19.86 6.22 5.62
C ARG A 181 -19.82 4.69 5.61
N ASN A 182 -20.42 4.04 6.60
CA ASN A 182 -20.60 2.58 6.57
C ASN A 182 -21.55 2.15 5.45
N ARG A 183 -22.64 2.89 5.19
CA ARG A 183 -23.53 2.64 4.05
C ARG A 183 -22.83 2.84 2.72
N GLU A 184 -22.06 3.92 2.59
CA GLU A 184 -21.27 4.21 1.39
C GLU A 184 -20.28 3.08 1.10
N ALA A 185 -19.50 2.65 2.09
CA ALA A 185 -18.57 1.53 1.93
C ALA A 185 -19.28 0.21 1.55
N SER A 186 -20.42 -0.08 2.16
CA SER A 186 -21.26 -1.24 1.80
C SER A 186 -21.76 -1.15 0.35
N GLN A 187 -22.18 0.03 -0.11
CA GLN A 187 -22.62 0.25 -1.49
C GLN A 187 -21.46 0.13 -2.48
N SER A 188 -20.33 0.77 -2.22
CA SER A 188 -19.13 0.67 -3.07
C SER A 188 -18.64 -0.76 -3.22
N MET A 189 -18.68 -1.55 -2.13
CA MET A 189 -18.38 -2.98 -2.22
C MET A 189 -19.40 -3.72 -3.10
N ALA A 190 -20.70 -3.42 -2.98
CA ALA A 190 -21.72 -4.05 -3.81
C ALA A 190 -21.52 -3.74 -5.30
N ASP A 191 -21.24 -2.48 -5.65
CA ASP A 191 -20.96 -2.04 -7.02
C ASP A 191 -19.72 -2.73 -7.59
N MET A 192 -18.64 -2.82 -6.80
CA MET A 192 -17.42 -3.53 -7.16
C MET A 192 -17.66 -5.02 -7.41
N LEU A 193 -18.45 -5.69 -6.57
CA LEU A 193 -18.80 -7.10 -6.77
C LEU A 193 -19.68 -7.31 -8.00
N ALA A 194 -20.62 -6.40 -8.28
CA ALA A 194 -21.43 -6.43 -9.49
C ALA A 194 -20.56 -6.31 -10.74
N TYR A 195 -19.62 -5.37 -10.74
CA TYR A 195 -18.65 -5.22 -11.81
C TYR A 195 -17.79 -6.47 -12.01
N PHE A 196 -17.20 -7.03 -10.95
CA PHE A 196 -16.40 -8.25 -11.09
C PHE A 196 -17.22 -9.44 -11.59
N ARG A 197 -18.49 -9.54 -11.19
CA ARG A 197 -19.40 -10.58 -11.71
C ARG A 197 -19.60 -10.41 -13.21
N GLU A 198 -19.83 -9.19 -13.67
CA GLU A 198 -19.92 -8.89 -15.10
C GLU A 198 -18.60 -9.24 -15.80
N LEU A 199 -17.46 -8.73 -15.32
CA LEU A 199 -16.14 -8.96 -15.92
C LEU A 199 -15.80 -10.45 -16.04
N LEU A 200 -16.11 -11.26 -15.03
CA LEU A 200 -15.87 -12.70 -15.05
C LEU A 200 -16.80 -13.47 -16.00
N THR A 201 -17.96 -12.92 -16.33
CA THR A 201 -18.98 -13.56 -17.18
C THR A 201 -19.05 -12.98 -18.61
N ARG A 202 -18.36 -11.87 -18.86
CA ARG A 202 -18.20 -11.23 -20.19
C ARG A 202 -17.63 -12.21 -21.21
N ARG A 203 -18.43 -12.50 -22.25
CA ARG A 203 -18.10 -13.47 -23.33
C ARG A 203 -17.39 -12.84 -24.52
N ASP A 204 -17.46 -11.52 -24.62
CA ASP A 204 -16.94 -10.68 -25.71
C ASP A 204 -15.42 -10.59 -25.73
N THR A 205 -14.75 -10.79 -24.59
CA THR A 205 -13.27 -10.76 -24.51
C THR A 205 -12.76 -11.93 -23.67
N PRO A 206 -12.05 -12.91 -24.26
CA PRO A 206 -11.45 -14.00 -23.50
C PRO A 206 -10.40 -13.45 -22.52
N PRO A 207 -10.26 -14.03 -21.32
CA PRO A 207 -9.27 -13.57 -20.35
C PRO A 207 -7.85 -13.81 -20.88
N SER A 208 -6.92 -12.93 -20.51
CA SER A 208 -5.52 -13.07 -20.89
C SER A 208 -4.95 -14.36 -20.29
N PRO A 209 -4.10 -15.10 -21.03
CA PRO A 209 -3.48 -16.31 -20.49
C PRO A 209 -2.72 -16.01 -19.19
N ASN A 210 -3.05 -16.74 -18.11
CA ASN A 210 -2.46 -16.58 -16.77
C ASN A 210 -2.85 -15.30 -16.02
N SER A 211 -3.85 -14.53 -16.46
CA SER A 211 -4.42 -13.48 -15.62
C SER A 211 -5.15 -14.06 -14.42
N LEU A 212 -5.35 -13.23 -13.40
CA LEU A 212 -6.18 -13.61 -12.26
C LEU A 212 -7.62 -13.89 -12.73
N ARG A 213 -8.13 -13.13 -13.70
CA ARG A 213 -9.41 -13.40 -14.37
C ARG A 213 -9.45 -14.79 -14.99
N ALA A 214 -8.43 -15.21 -15.73
CA ALA A 214 -8.38 -16.55 -16.35
C ALA A 214 -8.42 -17.68 -15.32
N LEU A 215 -7.68 -17.54 -14.22
CA LEU A 215 -7.65 -18.52 -13.14
C LEU A 215 -9.00 -18.59 -12.42
N VAL A 216 -9.60 -17.44 -12.13
CA VAL A 216 -10.91 -17.35 -11.49
C VAL A 216 -12.01 -17.88 -12.41
N THR A 217 -12.01 -17.56 -13.71
CA THR A 217 -12.98 -18.08 -14.68
C THR A 217 -12.87 -19.59 -14.84
N THR A 218 -11.65 -20.14 -14.90
CA THR A 218 -11.44 -21.60 -14.96
C THR A 218 -11.98 -22.28 -13.71
N GLN A 219 -11.77 -21.68 -12.54
CA GLN A 219 -12.20 -22.22 -11.27
C GLN A 219 -13.71 -22.07 -11.05
N ALA A 220 -14.33 -20.97 -11.50
CA ALA A 220 -15.78 -20.76 -11.47
C ALA A 220 -16.54 -21.75 -12.37
N GLY A 221 -15.89 -22.27 -13.42
CA GLY A 221 -16.42 -23.37 -14.23
C GLY A 221 -16.45 -24.72 -13.52
N ASN A 222 -15.81 -24.83 -12.35
CA ASN A 222 -15.87 -26.01 -11.49
C ASN A 222 -17.06 -25.87 -10.51
N THR A 223 -18.00 -26.81 -10.54
CA THR A 223 -19.27 -26.76 -9.78
C THR A 223 -19.10 -26.75 -8.27
N ASP A 224 -17.90 -27.06 -7.77
CA ASP A 224 -17.58 -27.13 -6.34
C ASP A 224 -17.03 -25.81 -5.77
N GLN A 225 -17.08 -24.69 -6.52
CA GLN A 225 -16.48 -23.41 -6.13
C GLN A 225 -17.54 -22.31 -5.97
N ASP A 226 -17.53 -21.66 -4.81
CA ASP A 226 -18.45 -20.57 -4.49
C ASP A 226 -18.04 -19.29 -5.24
N LEU A 227 -18.87 -18.86 -6.19
CA LEU A 227 -18.63 -17.65 -6.99
C LEU A 227 -18.56 -16.38 -6.13
N ASP A 228 -19.35 -16.28 -5.06
CA ASP A 228 -19.34 -15.10 -4.20
C ASP A 228 -18.06 -15.04 -3.37
N GLU A 229 -17.49 -16.20 -3.01
CA GLU A 229 -16.18 -16.30 -2.38
C GLU A 229 -15.06 -15.84 -3.35
N LEU A 230 -15.13 -16.23 -4.63
CA LEU A 230 -14.19 -15.77 -5.66
C LEU A 230 -14.26 -14.25 -5.86
N LEU A 231 -15.47 -13.69 -5.99
CA LEU A 231 -15.69 -12.26 -6.15
C LEU A 231 -15.18 -11.45 -4.96
N ALA A 232 -15.44 -11.93 -3.74
CA ALA A 232 -14.93 -11.30 -2.52
C ALA A 232 -13.40 -11.24 -2.50
N ASN A 233 -12.72 -12.27 -3.00
CA ASN A 233 -11.26 -12.31 -3.06
C ASN A 233 -10.69 -11.49 -4.24
N CYS A 234 -11.41 -11.32 -5.36
CA CYS A 234 -11.05 -10.33 -6.39
C CYS A 234 -11.08 -8.90 -5.81
N ALA A 235 -12.14 -8.56 -5.07
CA ALA A 235 -12.24 -7.28 -4.37
C ALA A 235 -11.12 -7.09 -3.33
N LEU A 236 -10.78 -8.14 -2.56
CA LEU A 236 -9.62 -8.11 -1.65
C LEU A 236 -8.33 -7.75 -2.40
N LEU A 237 -8.06 -8.40 -3.53
CA LEU A 237 -6.82 -8.21 -4.27
C LEU A 237 -6.71 -6.83 -4.87
N LEU A 238 -7.81 -6.31 -5.42
CA LEU A 238 -7.89 -4.93 -5.89
C LEU A 238 -7.52 -3.99 -4.75
N ILE A 239 -8.29 -3.97 -3.66
CA ILE A 239 -8.13 -3.01 -2.56
C ILE A 239 -6.77 -3.16 -1.86
N ALA A 240 -6.40 -4.37 -1.46
CA ALA A 240 -5.15 -4.61 -0.74
C ALA A 240 -3.92 -4.36 -1.62
N GLY A 241 -4.03 -4.58 -2.93
CA GLY A 241 -2.94 -4.45 -3.89
C GLY A 241 -2.53 -3.01 -4.19
N HIS A 242 -3.50 -2.08 -4.27
CA HIS A 242 -3.17 -0.69 -4.60
C HIS A 242 -3.00 0.22 -3.38
N GLU A 243 -3.94 0.22 -2.44
CA GLU A 243 -3.93 1.17 -1.31
C GLU A 243 -2.64 1.08 -0.49
N THR A 244 -2.19 -0.13 -0.15
CA THR A 244 -0.99 -0.31 0.68
C THR A 244 0.29 0.13 -0.04
N THR A 245 0.36 -0.10 -1.35
CA THR A 245 1.51 0.28 -2.18
C THR A 245 1.53 1.79 -2.46
N THR A 246 0.36 2.42 -2.61
CA THR A 246 0.22 3.88 -2.65
C THR A 246 0.81 4.53 -1.41
N HIS A 247 0.39 4.04 -0.23
CA HIS A 247 0.91 4.54 1.04
C HIS A 247 2.41 4.29 1.17
N PHE A 248 2.91 3.13 0.73
CA PHE A 248 4.35 2.86 0.72
C PHE A 248 5.13 3.86 -0.12
N ILE A 249 4.75 4.07 -1.39
CA ILE A 249 5.45 4.99 -2.28
C ILE A 249 5.46 6.41 -1.71
N GLY A 250 4.32 6.89 -1.21
CA GLY A 250 4.23 8.21 -0.58
C GLY A 250 5.12 8.33 0.65
N ASN A 251 5.04 7.37 1.57
CA ASN A 251 5.84 7.38 2.81
C ASN A 251 7.34 7.27 2.53
N ALA A 252 7.73 6.38 1.62
CA ALA A 252 9.12 6.18 1.22
C ALA A 252 9.71 7.44 0.59
N THR A 253 8.95 8.09 -0.30
CA THR A 253 9.35 9.35 -0.91
C THR A 253 9.53 10.43 0.15
N LEU A 254 8.55 10.62 1.04
CA LEU A 254 8.66 11.62 2.12
C LEU A 254 9.85 11.33 3.05
N ALA A 255 10.12 10.06 3.38
CA ALA A 255 11.24 9.68 4.22
C ALA A 255 12.58 10.08 3.58
N LEU A 256 12.78 9.78 2.30
CA LEU A 256 13.99 10.18 1.56
C LEU A 256 14.11 11.71 1.42
N LEU A 257 13.01 12.43 1.22
CA LEU A 257 13.04 13.90 1.13
C LEU A 257 13.33 14.59 2.47
N ARG A 258 13.07 13.91 3.59
CA ARG A 258 13.41 14.39 4.94
C ARG A 258 14.85 14.02 5.36
N HIS A 259 15.47 13.07 4.66
CA HIS A 259 16.82 12.56 4.92
C HIS A 259 17.64 12.60 3.61
N PRO A 260 18.01 13.80 3.13
CA PRO A 260 18.66 13.98 1.84
C PRO A 260 19.98 13.19 1.71
N GLU A 261 20.70 12.98 2.81
CA GLU A 261 21.90 12.15 2.85
C GLU A 261 21.62 10.68 2.49
N ALA A 262 20.48 10.14 2.91
CA ALA A 262 20.05 8.80 2.53
C ALA A 262 19.65 8.75 1.03
N ALA A 263 19.01 9.81 0.52
CA ALA A 263 18.71 9.91 -0.90
C ALA A 263 19.99 10.00 -1.76
N ASP A 264 21.01 10.74 -1.30
CA ASP A 264 22.30 10.86 -1.98
C ASP A 264 23.09 9.55 -1.96
N GLU A 265 23.03 8.80 -0.87
CA GLU A 265 23.61 7.45 -0.82
C GLU A 265 23.00 6.54 -1.88
N LEU A 266 21.66 6.49 -2.01
CA LEU A 266 21.00 5.66 -3.03
C LEU A 266 21.30 6.11 -4.46
N ARG A 267 21.49 7.42 -4.70
CA ARG A 267 21.94 7.92 -6.00
C ARG A 267 23.35 7.44 -6.33
N ALA A 268 24.24 7.44 -5.35
CA ALA A 268 25.62 7.01 -5.52
C ALA A 268 25.77 5.47 -5.59
N ARG A 269 24.87 4.74 -4.92
CA ARG A 269 24.87 3.28 -4.79
C ARG A 269 23.50 2.67 -5.16
N PRO A 270 23.08 2.69 -6.44
CA PRO A 270 21.76 2.16 -6.85
C PRO A 270 21.58 0.67 -6.52
N GLU A 271 22.66 -0.10 -6.34
CA GLU A 271 22.62 -1.49 -5.90
C GLU A 271 21.99 -1.67 -4.49
N LEU A 272 21.90 -0.61 -3.69
CA LEU A 272 21.24 -0.62 -2.38
C LEU A 272 19.71 -0.54 -2.46
N ILE A 273 19.11 -0.19 -3.60
CA ILE A 273 17.65 0.02 -3.72
C ILE A 273 16.83 -1.16 -3.17
N PRO A 274 17.16 -2.44 -3.43
CA PRO A 274 16.42 -3.56 -2.84
C PRO A 274 16.45 -3.56 -1.30
N ALA A 275 17.58 -3.22 -0.68
CA ALA A 275 17.70 -3.12 0.77
C ALA A 275 16.99 -1.86 1.30
N ALA A 276 17.05 -0.76 0.55
CA ALA A 276 16.34 0.48 0.85
C ALA A 276 14.83 0.28 0.89
N VAL A 277 14.26 -0.52 0.00
CA VAL A 277 12.84 -0.88 0.02
C VAL A 277 12.47 -1.55 1.35
N GLU A 278 13.26 -2.52 1.83
CA GLU A 278 13.00 -3.17 3.12
C GLU A 278 13.13 -2.19 4.29
N GLU A 279 14.16 -1.34 4.28
CA GLU A 279 14.36 -0.35 5.34
C GLU A 279 13.26 0.72 5.35
N LEU A 280 12.78 1.17 4.19
CA LEU A 280 11.69 2.15 4.09
C LEU A 280 10.35 1.53 4.52
N LEU A 281 10.10 0.26 4.19
CA LEU A 281 8.94 -0.48 4.68
C LEU A 281 8.99 -0.68 6.20
N ARG A 282 10.17 -0.94 6.77
CA ARG A 282 10.37 -0.98 8.23
C ARG A 282 10.12 0.40 8.83
N TYR A 283 10.82 1.40 8.31
CA TYR A 283 10.85 2.75 8.85
C TYR A 283 9.46 3.38 8.86
N ASP A 284 8.71 3.35 7.76
CA ASP A 284 7.37 3.94 7.73
C ASP A 284 6.30 3.00 7.14
N ALA A 285 5.86 2.05 7.95
CA ALA A 285 4.98 0.96 7.54
C ALA A 285 3.63 1.46 6.99
N PRO A 286 3.21 1.04 5.79
CA PRO A 286 1.88 1.38 5.27
C PRO A 286 0.74 0.80 6.12
N VAL A 287 0.91 -0.46 6.56
CA VAL A 287 -0.01 -1.16 7.44
C VAL A 287 0.52 -1.08 8.86
N GLN A 288 -0.23 -0.41 9.72
CA GLN A 288 0.14 -0.10 11.09
C GLN A 288 -0.35 -1.14 12.09
N LEU A 289 -1.42 -1.86 11.75
CA LEU A 289 -2.10 -2.76 12.68
C LEU A 289 -2.59 -4.04 12.00
N MET A 290 -2.43 -5.18 12.66
CA MET A 290 -3.17 -6.41 12.38
C MET A 290 -4.07 -6.78 13.56
N LEU A 291 -5.21 -7.39 13.28
CA LEU A 291 -6.14 -7.87 14.30
C LEU A 291 -6.04 -9.40 14.42
N ARG A 292 -6.07 -9.88 15.66
CA ARG A 292 -6.24 -11.29 16.01
C ARG A 292 -7.29 -11.46 17.09
N ARG A 293 -7.94 -12.63 17.13
CA ARG A 293 -8.91 -13.00 18.17
C ARG A 293 -8.51 -14.33 18.82
N ALA A 294 -8.47 -14.36 20.15
CA ALA A 294 -8.18 -15.59 20.89
C ALA A 294 -9.28 -16.63 20.66
N ARG A 295 -8.90 -17.85 20.28
CA ARG A 295 -9.82 -18.99 20.08
C ARG A 295 -10.20 -19.70 21.37
N HIS A 296 -9.36 -19.57 22.38
CA HIS A 296 -9.46 -20.14 23.71
C HIS A 296 -8.57 -19.29 24.63
N ASP A 297 -8.69 -19.48 25.94
CA ASP A 297 -7.78 -18.86 26.89
C ASP A 297 -6.33 -19.29 26.61
N LEU A 298 -5.44 -18.33 26.37
CA LEU A 298 -4.03 -18.60 26.06
C LEU A 298 -3.09 -17.62 26.77
N ASP A 299 -1.85 -18.05 27.02
CA ASP A 299 -0.80 -17.14 27.49
C ASP A 299 -0.10 -16.51 26.28
N LEU A 300 -0.03 -15.17 26.27
CA LEU A 300 0.75 -14.42 25.32
C LEU A 300 1.67 -13.49 26.10
N ALA A 301 2.99 -13.71 26.02
CA ALA A 301 4.01 -12.91 26.71
C ALA A 301 3.75 -12.75 28.23
N GLY A 302 3.31 -13.82 28.91
CA GLY A 302 3.03 -13.80 30.35
C GLY A 302 1.74 -13.06 30.72
N ARG A 303 0.82 -12.87 29.75
CA ARG A 303 -0.53 -12.33 29.94
C ARG A 303 -1.54 -13.38 29.51
N THR A 304 -2.54 -13.63 30.35
CA THR A 304 -3.69 -14.46 29.99
C THR A 304 -4.64 -13.67 29.09
N ILE A 305 -4.79 -14.12 27.85
CA ILE A 305 -5.74 -13.60 26.88
C ILE A 305 -6.96 -14.54 26.89
N ALA A 306 -8.12 -14.03 27.29
CA ALA A 306 -9.32 -14.85 27.38
C ALA A 306 -9.92 -15.12 25.99
N GLU A 307 -10.65 -16.23 25.85
CA GLU A 307 -11.37 -16.59 24.64
C GLU A 307 -12.22 -15.41 24.12
N GLY A 308 -12.15 -15.19 22.81
CA GLY A 308 -12.89 -14.13 22.13
C GLY A 308 -12.33 -12.72 22.31
N GLN A 309 -11.33 -12.52 23.18
CA GLN A 309 -10.65 -11.22 23.27
C GLN A 309 -9.84 -10.92 22.02
N THR A 310 -9.81 -9.64 21.65
CA THR A 310 -9.04 -9.14 20.52
C THR A 310 -7.63 -8.75 20.97
N VAL A 311 -6.64 -9.09 20.13
CA VAL A 311 -5.27 -8.62 20.22
C VAL A 311 -4.96 -7.79 18.97
N LEU A 312 -4.58 -6.53 19.17
CA LEU A 312 -4.16 -5.59 18.15
C LEU A 312 -2.63 -5.60 18.07
N LEU A 313 -2.11 -6.06 16.95
CA LEU A 313 -0.68 -6.17 16.68
C LEU A 313 -0.21 -4.89 15.99
N VAL A 314 0.48 -4.01 16.71
CA VAL A 314 0.91 -2.70 16.20
C VAL A 314 2.23 -2.86 15.43
N CYS A 315 2.13 -3.23 14.14
CA CYS A 315 3.26 -3.45 13.23
C CYS A 315 4.20 -2.24 13.16
N GLY A 316 3.65 -1.02 13.11
CA GLY A 316 4.45 0.21 13.07
C GLY A 316 5.31 0.39 14.32
N ALA A 317 4.80 0.02 15.49
CA ALA A 317 5.55 0.03 16.75
C ALA A 317 6.62 -1.08 16.75
N ALA A 318 6.26 -2.31 16.35
CA ALA A 318 7.18 -3.44 16.26
C ALA A 318 8.36 -3.15 15.32
N ASN A 319 8.13 -2.45 14.21
CA ASN A 319 9.18 -2.05 13.28
C ASN A 319 10.15 -1.00 13.82
N ARG A 320 9.79 -0.32 14.92
CA ARG A 320 10.62 0.66 15.61
C ARG A 320 11.09 0.17 16.97
N ASP A 321 11.05 -1.14 17.21
CA ASP A 321 11.48 -1.73 18.47
C ASP A 321 13.02 -1.80 18.57
N PRO A 322 13.66 -1.08 19.52
CA PRO A 322 15.11 -1.10 19.68
C PRO A 322 15.68 -2.45 20.11
N ALA A 323 14.85 -3.36 20.64
CA ALA A 323 15.30 -4.72 20.97
C ALA A 323 15.64 -5.56 19.73
N VAL A 324 15.11 -5.19 18.56
CA VAL A 324 15.36 -5.88 17.28
C VAL A 324 16.09 -4.98 16.28
N PHE A 325 15.79 -3.68 16.29
CA PHE A 325 16.37 -2.70 15.36
C PHE A 325 17.11 -1.60 16.15
N PRO A 326 18.43 -1.71 16.36
CA PRO A 326 19.23 -0.68 17.02
C PRO A 326 19.08 0.68 16.32
N ASP A 327 18.98 1.78 17.06
CA ASP A 327 18.70 3.12 16.49
C ASP A 327 17.52 3.11 15.48
N PRO A 328 16.31 2.71 15.92
CA PRO A 328 15.20 2.39 15.01
C PRO A 328 14.66 3.61 14.24
N HIS A 329 15.04 4.82 14.62
CA HIS A 329 14.64 6.10 14.00
C HIS A 329 15.64 6.62 12.97
N VAL A 330 16.72 5.88 12.70
CA VAL A 330 17.68 6.18 11.64
C VAL A 330 17.35 5.32 10.41
N LEU A 331 17.41 5.92 9.22
CA LEU A 331 17.39 5.18 7.96
C LEU A 331 18.79 4.59 7.72
N ASP A 332 18.86 3.26 7.70
CA ASP A 332 20.09 2.51 7.46
C ASP A 332 19.82 1.40 6.45
N PHE A 333 20.34 1.55 5.22
CA PHE A 333 20.13 0.58 4.14
C PHE A 333 21.02 -0.65 4.23
N GLU A 334 22.00 -0.65 5.14
CA GLU A 334 22.89 -1.77 5.42
C GLU A 334 22.59 -2.42 6.77
N ARG A 335 21.45 -2.05 7.38
CA ARG A 335 20.99 -2.51 8.69
C ARG A 335 21.08 -4.04 8.80
N PRO A 336 21.80 -4.57 9.81
CA PRO A 336 21.98 -6.00 9.94
C PRO A 336 20.72 -6.67 10.49
N GLY A 337 20.13 -7.56 9.68
CA GLY A 337 19.11 -8.50 10.14
C GLY A 337 17.79 -7.86 10.63
N GLY A 338 16.98 -8.68 11.29
CA GLY A 338 15.63 -8.31 11.72
C GLY A 338 14.61 -8.41 10.58
N ARG A 339 13.42 -8.94 10.89
CA ARG A 339 12.31 -9.02 9.93
C ARG A 339 11.28 -7.97 10.29
N HIS A 340 11.09 -6.96 9.46
CA HIS A 340 10.01 -6.01 9.66
C HIS A 340 8.63 -6.68 9.49
N MET A 341 7.62 -6.13 10.16
CA MET A 341 6.25 -6.63 10.22
C MET A 341 5.31 -5.99 9.19
N SER A 342 5.81 -5.18 8.26
CA SER A 342 4.99 -4.48 7.26
C SER A 342 4.28 -5.42 6.28
N PHE A 343 4.80 -6.64 6.12
CA PHE A 343 4.16 -7.71 5.36
C PHE A 343 3.50 -8.79 6.25
N GLY A 344 3.41 -8.54 7.56
CA GLY A 344 2.97 -9.52 8.54
C GLY A 344 3.94 -10.71 8.70
N HIS A 345 3.46 -11.76 9.36
CA HIS A 345 4.21 -12.99 9.61
C HIS A 345 3.26 -14.20 9.65
N GLY A 346 3.80 -15.41 9.51
CA GLY A 346 3.03 -16.64 9.60
C GLY A 346 2.18 -16.95 8.36
N PRO A 347 1.05 -17.68 8.52
CA PRO A 347 0.20 -18.10 7.40
C PRO A 347 -0.30 -16.93 6.54
N HIS A 348 -0.56 -15.78 7.17
CA HIS A 348 -1.05 -14.57 6.51
C HIS A 348 0.05 -13.64 6.01
N PHE A 349 1.31 -14.10 5.88
CA PHE A 349 2.36 -13.30 5.24
C PHE A 349 1.89 -12.76 3.89
N CYS A 350 2.12 -11.47 3.64
CA CYS A 350 1.56 -10.74 2.50
C CYS A 350 1.82 -11.47 1.18
N LEU A 351 0.73 -11.76 0.46
CA LEU A 351 0.81 -12.47 -0.81
C LEU A 351 1.45 -11.60 -1.91
N GLY A 352 1.18 -10.30 -1.89
CA GLY A 352 1.70 -9.32 -2.85
C GLY A 352 3.10 -8.79 -2.53
N ALA A 353 3.80 -9.34 -1.52
CA ALA A 353 5.04 -8.75 -1.01
C ALA A 353 6.17 -8.65 -2.06
N ALA A 354 6.22 -9.57 -3.03
CA ALA A 354 7.19 -9.49 -4.13
C ALA A 354 6.86 -8.37 -5.12
N LEU A 355 5.56 -8.14 -5.38
CA LEU A 355 5.09 -7.10 -6.29
C LEU A 355 5.28 -5.71 -5.67
N ALA A 356 4.88 -5.51 -4.42
CA ALA A 356 5.08 -4.25 -3.71
C ALA A 356 6.57 -3.84 -3.65
N ARG A 357 7.47 -4.80 -3.44
CA ARG A 357 8.92 -4.58 -3.50
C ARG A 357 9.39 -4.13 -4.87
N LEU A 358 8.90 -4.81 -5.92
CA LEU A 358 9.24 -4.50 -7.30
C LEU A 358 8.79 -3.08 -7.69
N GLU A 359 7.55 -2.73 -7.36
CA GLU A 359 7.02 -1.38 -7.58
C GLU A 359 7.83 -0.33 -6.83
N GLY A 360 8.08 -0.55 -5.53
CA GLY A 360 8.92 0.34 -4.73
C GLY A 360 10.31 0.54 -5.34
N ALA A 361 10.99 -0.54 -5.71
CA ALA A 361 12.33 -0.45 -6.28
C ALA A 361 12.36 0.39 -7.58
N ILE A 362 11.42 0.13 -8.50
CA ILE A 362 11.36 0.86 -9.78
C ILE A 362 11.01 2.33 -9.55
N VAL A 363 10.06 2.62 -8.67
CA VAL A 363 9.66 4.00 -8.35
C VAL A 363 10.80 4.77 -7.69
N LEU A 364 11.47 4.17 -6.70
CA LEU A 364 12.61 4.81 -6.02
C LEU A 364 13.75 5.10 -7.00
N GLU A 365 14.12 4.14 -7.84
CA GLU A 365 15.12 4.32 -8.88
C GLU A 365 14.76 5.50 -9.80
N ALA A 366 13.52 5.54 -10.27
CA ALA A 366 13.08 6.55 -11.21
C ALA A 366 12.98 7.95 -10.58
N LEU A 367 12.46 8.08 -9.35
CA LEU A 367 12.43 9.35 -8.62
C LEU A 367 13.83 9.91 -8.38
N LEU A 368 14.79 9.05 -8.03
CA LEU A 368 16.16 9.48 -7.72
C LEU A 368 16.99 9.84 -8.96
N THR A 369 16.76 9.17 -10.09
CA THR A 369 17.59 9.31 -11.30
C THR A 369 16.99 10.21 -12.37
N ARG A 370 15.67 10.40 -12.40
CA ARG A 370 14.98 11.11 -13.49
C ARG A 370 14.34 12.43 -13.09
N LEU A 371 14.23 12.70 -11.79
CA LEU A 371 13.75 13.98 -11.27
C LEU A 371 14.90 14.71 -10.55
N PRO A 372 15.84 15.33 -11.30
CA PRO A 372 16.97 16.03 -10.70
C PRO A 372 16.48 17.16 -9.79
N GLY A 373 17.13 17.34 -8.64
CA GLY A 373 16.75 18.38 -7.68
C GLY A 373 15.41 18.14 -6.98
N LEU A 374 14.90 16.90 -6.98
CA LEU A 374 13.67 16.53 -6.28
C LEU A 374 13.71 16.95 -4.81
N ARG A 375 12.71 17.73 -4.40
CA ARG A 375 12.56 18.29 -3.04
C ARG A 375 11.08 18.50 -2.72
N LEU A 376 10.76 18.65 -1.44
CA LEU A 376 9.43 19.12 -1.03
C LEU A 376 9.17 20.52 -1.61
N ASP A 377 7.94 20.77 -2.06
CA ASP A 377 7.57 22.08 -2.63
C ASP A 377 7.35 23.16 -1.55
N GLY A 378 7.32 22.78 -0.26
CA GLY A 378 7.36 23.69 0.89
C GLY A 378 6.13 24.60 1.07
N ALA A 379 5.21 24.62 0.10
CA ALA A 379 3.99 25.42 0.13
C ALA A 379 2.98 24.92 1.19
N GLU A 380 2.85 23.60 1.34
CA GLU A 380 2.00 22.97 2.35
C GLU A 380 2.72 21.81 3.04
N PRO A 381 2.44 21.55 4.33
CA PRO A 381 2.96 20.37 5.00
C PRO A 381 2.32 19.09 4.44
N PRO A 382 3.04 17.94 4.48
CA PRO A 382 2.46 16.65 4.08
C PRO A 382 1.18 16.34 4.85
N GLN A 383 0.13 15.92 4.13
CA GLN A 383 -1.17 15.63 4.71
C GLN A 383 -1.34 14.12 4.92
N TRP A 384 -1.75 13.70 6.12
CA TRP A 384 -1.93 12.29 6.48
C TRP A 384 -3.39 11.87 6.49
N GLN A 385 -3.65 10.65 6.02
CA GLN A 385 -4.97 10.03 6.19
C GLN A 385 -5.30 9.81 7.67
N ARG A 386 -6.59 9.81 8.01
CA ARG A 386 -7.08 9.54 9.37
C ARG A 386 -7.43 8.07 9.53
N SER A 387 -6.44 7.24 9.82
CA SER A 387 -6.61 5.78 9.96
C SER A 387 -5.76 5.22 11.10
N LEU A 388 -6.25 4.15 11.74
CA LEU A 388 -5.45 3.36 12.70
C LEU A 388 -4.75 2.18 12.03
N ASN A 389 -5.38 1.56 11.03
CA ASN A 389 -4.78 0.41 10.35
C ASN A 389 -3.79 0.83 9.28
N PHE A 390 -3.98 2.00 8.67
CA PHE A 390 -3.14 2.49 7.59
C PHE A 390 -2.46 3.79 7.97
N ARG A 391 -1.23 3.95 7.50
CA ARG A 391 -0.50 5.20 7.54
C ARG A 391 -0.06 5.55 6.14
N GLY A 392 -0.52 6.69 5.66
CA GLY A 392 -0.12 7.17 4.37
C GLY A 392 -0.57 8.59 4.10
N LEU A 393 0.10 9.19 3.13
CA LEU A 393 -0.13 10.56 2.72
C LEU A 393 -1.36 10.64 1.81
N THR A 394 -2.20 11.64 2.03
CA THR A 394 -3.28 12.00 1.10
C THR A 394 -2.78 12.94 0.01
N ARG A 395 -1.68 13.67 0.26
CA ARG A 395 -1.05 14.62 -0.65
C ARG A 395 0.44 14.80 -0.30
N LEU A 396 1.32 14.87 -1.30
CA LEU A 396 2.74 15.16 -1.13
C LEU A 396 3.26 15.97 -2.33
N ASP A 397 3.23 17.29 -2.21
CA ASP A 397 3.72 18.19 -3.25
C ASP A 397 5.26 18.24 -3.28
N VAL A 398 5.82 18.01 -4.47
CA VAL A 398 7.25 18.07 -4.73
C VAL A 398 7.55 18.96 -5.93
N ALA A 399 8.78 19.46 -5.97
CA ALA A 399 9.32 20.14 -7.12
C ALA A 399 10.69 19.55 -7.49
N PHE A 400 11.04 19.66 -8.76
CA PHE A 400 12.27 19.16 -9.37
C PHE A 400 12.65 20.05 -10.56
N THR A 401 13.89 19.95 -11.03
CA THR A 401 14.39 20.72 -12.17
C THR A 401 13.74 20.20 -13.46
N PRO A 402 13.00 21.04 -14.22
CA PRO A 402 12.51 20.66 -15.54
C PRO A 402 13.66 20.34 -16.49
N PRO A 403 13.44 19.48 -17.51
CA PRO A 403 14.37 19.35 -18.63
C PRO A 403 14.62 20.72 -19.26
N SER A 404 15.88 21.06 -19.56
CA SER A 404 16.20 22.29 -20.30
C SER A 404 15.79 22.16 -21.76
N ASP A 405 15.06 23.14 -22.29
CA ASP A 405 14.73 23.29 -23.72
C ASP A 405 15.99 23.72 -24.53
N ASP A 406 17.08 22.95 -24.47
CA ASP A 406 18.27 23.23 -25.30
C ASP A 406 18.14 22.63 -26.71
N HIS A 407 16.97 22.79 -27.33
CA HIS A 407 16.71 22.45 -28.72
C HIS A 407 15.83 23.49 -29.43
N GLU A 408 16.24 24.76 -29.40
CA GLU A 408 15.89 25.74 -30.44
C GLU A 408 16.88 26.91 -30.39
N ASP A 409 17.90 26.89 -31.27
CA ASP A 409 18.49 28.04 -32.00
C ASP A 409 19.97 27.84 -32.39
N SER A 410 20.29 26.76 -33.12
CA SER A 410 21.51 26.70 -33.94
C SER A 410 21.22 26.65 -35.45
N GLY A 411 20.03 27.07 -35.85
CA GLY A 411 19.50 26.85 -37.20
C GLY A 411 18.91 28.08 -37.88
N ALA A 412 19.26 29.31 -37.48
CA ALA A 412 18.75 30.51 -38.16
C ALA A 412 19.69 31.72 -38.09
N ARG A 413 20.97 31.57 -38.50
CA ARG A 413 21.82 32.73 -38.82
C ARG A 413 22.99 32.38 -39.74
N ALA A 414 22.68 31.83 -40.92
CA ALA A 414 23.63 31.85 -42.04
C ALA A 414 22.87 31.99 -43.37
N GLY A 415 23.03 33.15 -44.02
CA GLY A 415 22.92 33.24 -45.49
C GLY A 415 21.62 33.81 -46.07
N HIS A 416 21.34 35.10 -45.86
CA HIS A 416 20.64 35.90 -46.89
C HIS A 416 21.06 37.38 -46.84
N ALA A 417 22.26 37.67 -47.37
CA ALA A 417 22.59 39.00 -47.87
C ALA A 417 22.52 38.93 -49.39
N GLY A 418 21.39 39.39 -49.94
CA GLY A 418 21.15 39.49 -51.37
C GLY A 418 22.13 40.47 -52.02
N MET A 419 22.81 39.98 -53.05
CA MET A 419 23.70 40.76 -53.89
C MET A 419 22.84 41.51 -54.92
N THR A 420 22.56 42.78 -54.66
CA THR A 420 21.94 43.68 -55.63
C THR A 420 22.99 44.18 -56.63
N CYS A 421 22.76 43.88 -57.90
CA CYS A 421 23.49 44.40 -59.04
C CYS A 421 23.06 45.85 -59.34
N PRO A 422 23.98 46.75 -59.71
CA PRO A 422 23.64 47.88 -60.56
C PRO A 422 24.43 47.82 -61.87
N ALA A 423 23.70 47.80 -62.98
CA ALA A 423 24.22 48.18 -64.28
C ALA A 423 24.37 49.70 -64.37
N ARG A 424 25.52 50.20 -64.85
CA ARG A 424 25.60 51.33 -65.79
C ARG A 424 27.04 51.65 -66.24
N THR A 425 27.24 51.50 -67.56
CA THR A 425 27.88 52.44 -68.52
C THR A 425 29.25 53.07 -68.22
N GLY A 426 30.21 52.83 -69.11
CA GLY A 426 31.31 53.78 -69.37
C GLY A 426 32.50 53.20 -70.14
N SER A 427 32.58 53.54 -71.44
CA SER A 427 33.68 53.39 -72.42
C SER A 427 34.13 52.00 -72.85
#